data_AF-A0AAW1B9A8-F1
#
_entry.id   AF-A0AAW1B9A8-F1
#
_cell.length_a   1.000
_cell.length_b   1.000
_cell.length_c   1.000
_cell.angle_alpha   90.00
_cell.angle_beta   90.00
_cell.angle_gamma   90.00
#
_symmetry.space_group_name_H-M   'P 1'
#
loop_
_entity.id
_entity.type
_entity.pdbx_description
1 polymer ?
#
loop_
_entity_poly.entity_id
_entity_poly.type
_entity_poly.pdbx_seq_one_letter_code
_entity_poly.pdbx_strand_id
1 'polypeptide(L)'
;MLAGPSQGMEAQAVFSKIFNHEALESYLPKIQLVIQDTLRVWGRNPEPINVYHEAQKLTFHMAIRVLLGFQIPDEDLSQMFEVYQQFVENVFSLPVDLPFSGYRKGIRAREILQKGLEKAIREKLQNSQGKDYLDALDLLIESGKEHGKELTMQELKDGTLELIFAAYATTASASTSLIMQLLKHPVVLEKLREELRNTGLLHNGCLCEGALQLETVHSLHYLDCVIKEVLRLFTPISGGYRTVLQTFELDGFQIPKGWSIMYSIRDTHDTAPVFKDVDTFDPDRFGRDRSEDKDGRFHYLPFGGGVRTCLGKHLAKLFLKVLAIELASTSRFELATRTFPQVTLVPVVHPVDGLKVKFFGLDSNQNEILTEREAMLGATV
;
A
#
# COMPACT_ATOMS: atom_id res chain seq x y z
N MET A 1 -16.33 -0.40 -16.34
CA MET A 1 -16.00 -1.43 -17.33
C MET A 1 -15.11 -2.46 -16.63
N LEU A 2 -15.69 -3.15 -15.65
CA LEU A 2 -15.01 -4.10 -14.73
C LEU A 2 -15.62 -5.48 -14.97
N ALA A 3 -14.77 -6.51 -14.96
CA ALA A 3 -15.04 -7.88 -15.39
C ALA A 3 -16.42 -8.43 -14.99
N GLY A 4 -17.02 -9.20 -15.92
CA GLY A 4 -18.33 -9.81 -15.77
C GLY A 4 -18.41 -10.85 -14.63
N PRO A 5 -19.62 -11.16 -14.14
CA PRO A 5 -19.83 -11.96 -12.93
C PRO A 5 -19.30 -13.41 -12.99
N SER A 6 -19.18 -14.03 -14.18
CA SER A 6 -18.72 -15.41 -14.34
C SER A 6 -17.20 -15.59 -14.26
N GLN A 7 -16.40 -14.52 -14.39
CA GLN A 7 -14.93 -14.57 -14.32
C GLN A 7 -14.40 -14.38 -12.89
N GLY A 8 -15.26 -14.06 -11.92
CA GLY A 8 -14.84 -13.65 -10.57
C GLY A 8 -14.25 -14.77 -9.71
N MET A 9 -14.77 -16.01 -9.80
CA MET A 9 -14.31 -17.12 -8.96
C MET A 9 -12.98 -17.72 -9.44
N GLU A 10 -12.82 -17.92 -10.75
CA GLU A 10 -11.55 -18.36 -11.34
C GLU A 10 -10.45 -17.32 -11.11
N ALA A 11 -10.74 -16.03 -11.34
CA ALA A 11 -9.80 -14.96 -11.03
C ALA A 11 -9.42 -14.96 -9.53
N GLN A 12 -10.36 -15.21 -8.61
CA GLN A 12 -10.03 -15.28 -7.17
C GLN A 12 -9.12 -16.45 -6.82
N ALA A 13 -9.31 -17.62 -7.41
CA ALA A 13 -8.45 -18.77 -7.18
C ALA A 13 -7.01 -18.45 -7.65
N VAL A 14 -6.86 -17.87 -8.85
CA VAL A 14 -5.55 -17.49 -9.38
C VAL A 14 -4.87 -16.42 -8.51
N PHE A 15 -5.60 -15.36 -8.15
CA PHE A 15 -5.07 -14.28 -7.31
C PHE A 15 -4.84 -14.70 -5.84
N SER A 16 -5.43 -15.81 -5.38
CA SER A 16 -5.10 -16.35 -4.06
C SER A 16 -3.72 -17.04 -4.03
N LYS A 17 -3.27 -17.60 -5.16
CA LYS A 17 -1.94 -18.21 -5.28
C LYS A 17 -0.83 -17.15 -5.25
N ILE A 18 -1.03 -16.01 -5.91
CA ILE A 18 0.00 -14.95 -6.01
C ILE A 18 0.30 -14.23 -4.69
N PHE A 19 -0.55 -14.39 -3.67
CA PHE A 19 -0.37 -13.76 -2.35
C PHE A 19 -0.43 -14.78 -1.21
N ASN A 20 -0.12 -16.05 -1.50
CA ASN A 20 0.02 -17.08 -0.47
C ASN A 20 1.32 -16.88 0.34
N HIS A 21 1.52 -17.71 1.37
CA HIS A 21 2.67 -17.57 2.27
C HIS A 21 4.03 -17.66 1.54
N GLU A 22 4.21 -18.68 0.70
CA GLU A 22 5.44 -18.93 -0.06
C GLU A 22 5.77 -17.78 -1.02
N ALA A 23 4.76 -17.25 -1.72
CA ALA A 23 4.92 -16.10 -2.60
C ALA A 23 5.38 -14.86 -1.82
N LEU A 24 4.76 -14.59 -0.67
CA LEU A 24 5.13 -13.44 0.18
C LEU A 24 6.54 -13.56 0.75
N GLU A 25 6.97 -14.76 1.12
CA GLU A 25 8.34 -15.05 1.55
C GLU A 25 9.33 -14.72 0.43
N SER A 26 9.00 -15.11 -0.81
CA SER A 26 9.83 -14.82 -1.98
C SER A 26 9.90 -13.31 -2.32
N TYR A 27 8.82 -12.57 -2.04
CA TYR A 27 8.72 -11.13 -2.30
C TYR A 27 9.43 -10.28 -1.25
N LEU A 28 9.46 -10.73 0.02
CA LEU A 28 9.95 -9.97 1.16
C LEU A 28 11.33 -9.34 0.93
N PRO A 29 12.38 -10.06 0.49
CA PRO A 29 13.69 -9.44 0.29
C PRO A 29 13.66 -8.33 -0.77
N LYS A 30 12.80 -8.44 -1.78
CA LYS A 30 12.72 -7.47 -2.90
C LYS A 30 11.91 -6.25 -2.48
N ILE A 31 10.84 -6.46 -1.70
CA ILE A 31 10.10 -5.37 -1.04
C ILE A 31 11.05 -4.59 -0.13
N GLN A 32 11.83 -5.28 0.70
CA GLN A 32 12.81 -4.67 1.59
C GLN A 32 13.83 -3.82 0.81
N LEU A 33 14.44 -4.38 -0.24
CA LEU A 33 15.41 -3.65 -1.08
C LEU A 33 14.81 -2.39 -1.71
N VAL A 34 13.61 -2.48 -2.30
CA VAL A 34 12.94 -1.33 -2.93
C VAL A 34 12.64 -0.24 -1.90
N ILE A 35 12.23 -0.61 -0.68
CA ILE A 35 11.99 0.33 0.41
C ILE A 35 13.31 0.98 0.87
N GLN A 36 14.35 0.18 1.10
CA GLN A 36 15.67 0.66 1.53
C GLN A 36 16.29 1.63 0.52
N ASP A 37 16.23 1.32 -0.77
CA ASP A 37 16.68 2.21 -1.84
C ASP A 37 15.92 3.54 -1.80
N THR A 38 14.60 3.47 -1.63
CA THR A 38 13.74 4.65 -1.57
C THR A 38 14.05 5.52 -0.36
N LEU A 39 14.16 4.93 0.84
CA LEU A 39 14.49 5.67 2.05
C LEU A 39 15.89 6.29 1.99
N ARG A 40 16.87 5.61 1.37
CA ARG A 40 18.20 6.18 1.08
C ARG A 40 18.11 7.41 0.18
N VAL A 41 17.28 7.39 -0.86
CA VAL A 41 17.04 8.55 -1.73
C VAL A 41 16.37 9.68 -0.95
N TRP A 42 15.34 9.39 -0.14
CA TRP A 42 14.66 10.39 0.68
C TRP A 42 15.60 11.04 1.69
N GLY A 43 16.43 10.27 2.38
CA GLY A 43 17.40 10.76 3.36
C GLY A 43 18.54 11.60 2.76
N ARG A 44 18.89 11.37 1.49
CA ARG A 44 19.88 12.17 0.75
C ARG A 44 19.32 13.45 0.14
N ASN A 45 18.00 13.58 0.04
CA ASN A 45 17.38 14.75 -0.55
C ASN A 45 17.58 15.96 0.39
N PRO A 46 18.21 17.08 -0.07
CA PRO A 46 18.42 18.26 0.77
C PRO A 46 17.12 18.97 1.13
N GLU A 47 16.07 18.84 0.34
CA GLU A 47 14.79 19.51 0.56
C GLU A 47 13.73 18.57 1.14
N PRO A 48 12.70 19.10 1.82
CA PRO A 48 11.52 18.33 2.18
C PRO A 48 10.81 17.75 0.96
N ILE A 49 10.33 16.50 1.09
CA ILE A 49 9.62 15.80 0.02
C ILE A 49 8.10 15.83 0.23
N ASN A 50 7.36 15.59 -0.85
CA ASN A 50 5.93 15.25 -0.80
C ASN A 50 5.81 13.74 -0.54
N VAL A 51 5.52 13.33 0.69
CA VAL A 51 5.45 11.91 1.06
C VAL A 51 4.41 11.15 0.26
N TYR A 52 3.24 11.74 -0.02
CA TYR A 52 2.21 11.05 -0.79
C TYR A 52 2.65 10.75 -2.22
N HIS A 53 3.26 11.74 -2.89
CA HIS A 53 3.81 11.56 -4.25
C HIS A 53 4.95 10.54 -4.28
N GLU A 54 5.84 10.59 -3.30
CA GLU A 54 6.96 9.65 -3.21
C GLU A 54 6.51 8.23 -2.83
N ALA A 55 5.48 8.10 -1.99
CA ALA A 55 4.85 6.82 -1.68
C ALA A 55 4.13 6.22 -2.90
N GLN A 56 3.53 7.07 -3.74
CA GLN A 56 2.99 6.66 -5.03
C GLN A 56 4.11 6.11 -5.94
N LYS A 57 5.25 6.81 -6.04
CA LYS A 57 6.39 6.34 -6.82
C LYS A 57 6.94 5.01 -6.29
N LEU A 58 7.13 4.90 -4.97
CA LEU A 58 7.58 3.69 -4.29
C LEU A 58 6.68 2.48 -4.58
N THR A 59 5.36 2.65 -4.47
CA THR A 59 4.39 1.56 -4.67
C THR A 59 4.26 1.17 -6.13
N PHE A 60 4.42 2.12 -7.07
CA PHE A 60 4.55 1.84 -8.49
C PHE A 60 5.81 1.02 -8.79
N HIS A 61 6.96 1.41 -8.22
CA HIS A 61 8.22 0.67 -8.37
C HIS A 61 8.11 -0.75 -7.79
N MET A 62 7.47 -0.90 -6.62
CA MET A 62 7.21 -2.20 -6.01
C MET A 62 6.35 -3.09 -6.92
N ALA A 63 5.26 -2.56 -7.50
CA ALA A 63 4.44 -3.32 -8.43
C ALA A 63 5.24 -3.80 -9.66
N ILE A 64 6.00 -2.90 -10.30
CA ILE A 64 6.77 -3.21 -11.50
C ILE A 64 7.91 -4.21 -11.23
N ARG A 65 8.68 -4.00 -10.16
CA ARG A 65 9.88 -4.81 -9.89
C ARG A 65 9.59 -6.11 -9.14
N VAL A 66 8.62 -6.10 -8.22
CA VAL A 66 8.34 -7.23 -7.33
C VAL A 66 7.18 -8.07 -7.87
N LEU A 67 6.06 -7.44 -8.24
CA LEU A 67 4.87 -8.19 -8.69
C LEU A 67 4.97 -8.60 -10.16
N LEU A 68 5.62 -7.79 -10.99
CA LEU A 68 5.76 -8.09 -12.42
C LEU A 68 7.15 -8.60 -12.80
N GLY A 69 8.14 -8.46 -11.91
CA GLY A 69 9.52 -8.88 -12.15
C GLY A 69 10.14 -8.21 -13.37
N PHE A 70 9.72 -6.99 -13.72
CA PHE A 70 10.26 -6.27 -14.87
C PHE A 70 11.57 -5.58 -14.49
N GLN A 71 12.56 -5.71 -15.37
CA GLN A 71 13.87 -5.07 -15.25
C GLN A 71 13.91 -3.82 -16.13
N ILE A 72 13.25 -2.76 -15.66
CA ILE A 72 13.18 -1.47 -16.35
C ILE A 72 14.21 -0.51 -15.72
N PRO A 73 15.07 0.16 -16.51
CA PRO A 73 15.98 1.20 -16.02
C PRO A 73 15.25 2.32 -15.27
N ASP A 74 15.90 2.95 -14.29
CA ASP A 74 15.27 3.97 -13.42
C ASP A 74 14.73 5.20 -14.19
N GLU A 75 15.39 5.60 -15.27
CA GLU A 75 14.97 6.70 -16.14
C GLU A 75 13.64 6.37 -16.86
N ASP A 76 13.59 5.22 -17.53
CA ASP A 76 12.39 4.71 -18.20
C ASP A 76 11.24 4.48 -17.22
N LEU A 77 11.56 4.00 -16.01
CA LEU A 77 10.57 3.76 -14.96
C LEU A 77 9.95 5.07 -14.44
N SER A 78 10.76 6.13 -14.31
CA SER A 78 10.29 7.46 -13.92
C SER A 78 9.38 8.07 -14.98
N GLN A 79 9.72 7.94 -16.27
CA GLN A 79 8.84 8.37 -17.36
C GLN A 79 7.53 7.56 -17.38
N MET A 80 7.62 6.24 -17.18
CA MET A 80 6.44 5.39 -17.13
C MET A 80 5.53 5.75 -15.95
N PHE A 81 6.10 6.13 -14.80
CA PHE A 81 5.37 6.61 -13.64
C PHE A 81 4.59 7.90 -13.94
N GLU A 82 5.17 8.88 -14.62
CA GLU A 82 4.47 10.12 -15.00
C GLU A 82 3.27 9.84 -15.92
N VAL A 83 3.44 8.98 -16.92
CA VAL A 83 2.34 8.56 -17.80
C VAL A 83 1.28 7.80 -17.00
N TYR A 84 1.71 6.98 -16.03
CA TYR A 84 0.80 6.24 -15.17
C TYR A 84 -0.02 7.14 -14.25
N GLN A 85 0.56 8.22 -13.71
CA GLN A 85 -0.17 9.24 -12.96
C GLN A 85 -1.24 9.90 -13.84
N GLN A 86 -0.89 10.29 -15.07
CA GLN A 86 -1.87 10.83 -16.02
C GLN A 86 -3.00 9.84 -16.31
N PHE A 87 -2.70 8.54 -16.39
CA PHE A 87 -3.74 7.53 -16.54
C PHE A 87 -4.69 7.53 -15.32
N VAL A 88 -4.17 7.40 -14.10
CA VAL A 88 -4.95 7.27 -12.86
C VAL A 88 -5.80 8.51 -12.58
N GLU A 89 -5.25 9.71 -12.75
CA GLU A 89 -5.97 10.98 -12.55
C GLU A 89 -7.19 11.12 -13.46
N ASN A 90 -7.20 10.40 -14.58
CA ASN A 90 -8.26 10.48 -15.57
C ASN A 90 -9.21 9.27 -15.58
N VAL A 91 -9.02 8.27 -14.73
CA VAL A 91 -9.89 7.06 -14.63
C VAL A 91 -11.34 7.42 -14.31
N PHE A 92 -11.55 8.42 -13.43
CA PHE A 92 -12.88 8.86 -13.00
C PHE A 92 -13.38 10.10 -13.77
N SER A 93 -12.78 10.43 -14.92
CA SER A 93 -13.28 11.49 -15.78
C SER A 93 -14.64 11.15 -16.40
N LEU A 94 -15.41 12.18 -16.76
CA LEU A 94 -16.62 12.00 -17.55
C LEU A 94 -16.28 11.26 -18.86
N PRO A 95 -17.04 10.22 -19.26
CA PRO A 95 -16.73 9.38 -20.41
C PRO A 95 -17.10 10.07 -21.74
N VAL A 96 -16.53 11.25 -21.97
CA VAL A 96 -16.78 12.11 -23.13
C VAL A 96 -15.47 12.31 -23.87
N ASP A 97 -15.34 11.75 -25.06
CA ASP A 97 -14.10 11.74 -25.82
C ASP A 97 -13.86 13.02 -26.65
N LEU A 98 -13.44 14.10 -25.97
CA LEU A 98 -13.05 15.36 -26.60
C LEU A 98 -11.53 15.60 -26.52
N PRO A 99 -10.91 16.35 -27.44
CA PRO A 99 -9.45 16.55 -27.49
C PRO A 99 -8.81 17.04 -26.18
N PHE A 100 -9.54 17.83 -25.39
CA PHE A 100 -9.10 18.39 -24.10
C PHE A 100 -9.68 17.67 -22.88
N SER A 101 -10.56 16.69 -23.09
CA SER A 101 -11.19 15.94 -22.00
C SER A 101 -10.17 15.12 -21.22
N GLY A 102 -10.44 14.93 -19.92
CA GLY A 102 -9.68 14.00 -19.11
C GLY A 102 -9.76 12.57 -19.67
N TYR A 103 -10.92 12.16 -20.18
CA TYR A 103 -11.11 10.85 -20.81
C TYR A 103 -10.16 10.60 -21.99
N ARG A 104 -9.99 11.56 -22.91
CA ARG A 104 -9.01 11.45 -24.01
C ARG A 104 -7.57 11.37 -23.49
N LYS A 105 -7.22 12.15 -22.46
CA LYS A 105 -5.90 12.09 -21.82
C LYS A 105 -5.64 10.71 -21.21
N GLY A 106 -6.62 10.16 -20.49
CA GLY A 106 -6.57 8.83 -19.91
C GLY A 106 -6.42 7.72 -20.95
N ILE A 107 -7.16 7.79 -22.07
CA ILE A 107 -7.01 6.85 -23.20
C ILE A 107 -5.59 6.90 -23.76
N ARG A 108 -5.06 8.10 -24.06
CA ARG A 108 -3.70 8.25 -24.59
C ARG A 108 -2.64 7.71 -23.62
N ALA A 109 -2.78 8.02 -22.32
CA ALA A 109 -1.90 7.50 -21.30
C ALA A 109 -1.95 5.96 -21.25
N ARG A 110 -3.15 5.36 -21.29
CA ARG A 110 -3.31 3.90 -21.36
C ARG A 110 -2.64 3.29 -22.59
N GLU A 111 -2.77 3.90 -23.77
CA GLU A 111 -2.12 3.41 -25.00
C GLU A 111 -0.59 3.42 -24.89
N ILE A 112 -0.01 4.47 -24.30
CA ILE A 112 1.44 4.57 -24.07
C ILE A 112 1.88 3.49 -23.07
N LEU A 113 1.16 3.33 -21.96
CA LEU A 113 1.44 2.30 -20.95
C LEU A 113 1.35 0.89 -21.54
N GLN A 114 0.31 0.60 -22.33
CA GLN A 114 0.15 -0.71 -22.95
C GLN A 114 1.31 -1.04 -23.91
N LYS A 115 1.85 -0.06 -24.64
CA LYS A 115 3.05 -0.27 -25.48
C LYS A 115 4.29 -0.58 -24.64
N GLY A 116 4.51 0.17 -23.56
CA GLY A 116 5.63 -0.07 -22.63
C GLY A 116 5.53 -1.44 -21.95
N LEU A 117 4.34 -1.79 -21.46
CA LEU A 117 4.03 -3.09 -20.85
C LEU A 117 4.23 -4.22 -21.86
N GLU A 118 3.82 -4.05 -23.12
CA GLU A 118 4.05 -5.07 -24.14
C GLU A 118 5.54 -5.39 -24.33
N LYS A 119 6.37 -4.35 -24.40
CA LYS A 119 7.83 -4.50 -24.52
C LYS A 119 8.38 -5.25 -23.30
N ALA A 120 8.04 -4.81 -22.09
CA ALA A 120 8.52 -5.43 -20.85
C ALA A 120 8.06 -6.89 -20.69
N ILE A 121 6.82 -7.21 -21.07
CA ILE A 121 6.30 -8.58 -21.05
C ILE A 121 7.07 -9.46 -22.05
N ARG A 122 7.33 -8.98 -23.27
CA ARG A 122 8.08 -9.75 -24.27
C ARG A 122 9.51 -10.04 -23.80
N GLU A 123 10.21 -9.03 -23.27
CA GLU A 123 11.56 -9.20 -22.73
C GLU A 123 11.58 -10.19 -21.56
N LYS A 124 10.62 -10.08 -20.65
CA LYS A 124 10.46 -11.03 -19.53
C LYS A 124 10.25 -12.47 -20.00
N LEU A 125 9.38 -12.69 -20.98
CA LEU A 125 9.09 -14.03 -21.51
C LEU A 125 10.31 -14.66 -22.20
N GLN A 126 11.13 -13.85 -22.87
CA GLN A 126 12.37 -14.28 -23.51
C GLN A 126 13.47 -14.62 -22.50
N ASN A 127 13.53 -13.91 -21.37
CA ASN A 127 14.55 -14.07 -20.33
C ASN A 127 14.10 -14.99 -19.17
N SER A 128 13.31 -16.01 -19.46
CA SER A 128 12.66 -16.85 -18.43
C SER A 128 13.56 -17.91 -17.76
N GLN A 129 14.85 -17.99 -18.10
CA GLN A 129 15.79 -18.96 -17.51
C GLN A 129 16.54 -18.36 -16.30
N GLY A 130 16.65 -19.13 -15.21
CA GLY A 130 17.52 -18.82 -14.07
C GLY A 130 16.97 -17.80 -13.06
N LYS A 131 15.65 -17.75 -12.86
CA LYS A 131 15.05 -16.85 -11.85
C LYS A 131 15.19 -17.42 -10.44
N ASP A 132 15.52 -16.54 -9.49
CA ASP A 132 15.61 -16.87 -8.06
C ASP A 132 14.24 -16.93 -7.35
N TYR A 133 13.15 -16.52 -8.02
CA TYR A 133 11.76 -16.61 -7.51
C TYR A 133 10.71 -16.44 -8.63
N LEU A 134 9.45 -16.73 -8.31
CA LEU A 134 8.28 -16.48 -9.17
C LEU A 134 7.53 -15.24 -8.70
N ASP A 135 7.43 -14.21 -9.55
CA ASP A 135 6.59 -13.05 -9.29
C ASP A 135 5.11 -13.29 -9.63
N ALA A 136 4.25 -12.33 -9.30
CA ALA A 136 2.81 -12.47 -9.48
C ALA A 136 2.43 -12.65 -10.96
N LEU A 137 3.17 -12.04 -11.90
CA LEU A 137 2.93 -12.24 -13.34
C LEU A 137 3.32 -13.65 -13.78
N ASP A 138 4.46 -14.18 -13.30
CA ASP A 138 4.84 -15.58 -13.57
C ASP A 138 3.76 -16.56 -13.06
N LEU A 139 3.30 -16.38 -11.82
CA LEU A 139 2.24 -17.21 -11.23
C LEU A 139 0.91 -17.08 -11.96
N LEU A 140 0.57 -15.89 -12.48
CA LEU A 140 -0.62 -15.69 -13.34
C LEU A 140 -0.51 -16.48 -14.65
N ILE A 141 0.67 -16.46 -15.28
CA ILE A 141 0.94 -17.19 -16.53
C ILE A 141 0.89 -18.70 -16.30
N GLU A 142 1.54 -19.19 -15.23
CA GLU A 142 1.54 -20.61 -14.87
C GLU A 142 0.13 -21.12 -14.55
N SER A 143 -0.62 -20.36 -13.74
CA SER A 143 -1.99 -20.72 -13.42
C SER A 143 -2.89 -20.75 -14.65
N GLY A 144 -2.68 -19.88 -15.65
CA GLY A 144 -3.40 -19.97 -16.92
C GLY A 144 -3.15 -21.31 -17.62
N LYS A 145 -1.88 -21.72 -17.72
CA LYS A 145 -1.47 -22.99 -18.33
C LYS A 145 -2.06 -24.21 -17.62
N GLU A 146 -2.09 -24.21 -16.28
CA GLU A 146 -2.71 -25.29 -15.49
C GLU A 146 -4.19 -25.51 -15.83
N HIS A 147 -4.90 -24.45 -16.20
CA HIS A 147 -6.31 -24.50 -16.60
C HIS A 147 -6.49 -24.66 -18.12
N GLY A 148 -5.42 -25.02 -18.85
CA GLY A 148 -5.45 -25.22 -20.30
C GLY A 148 -5.64 -23.94 -21.11
N LYS A 149 -5.38 -22.77 -20.51
CA LYS A 149 -5.55 -21.46 -21.15
C LYS A 149 -4.20 -20.75 -21.30
N GLU A 150 -3.77 -20.56 -22.54
CA GLU A 150 -2.65 -19.66 -22.82
C GLU A 150 -3.16 -18.21 -22.84
N LEU A 151 -2.60 -17.35 -21.98
CA LEU A 151 -2.99 -15.95 -21.90
C LEU A 151 -2.51 -15.19 -23.13
N THR A 152 -3.41 -14.46 -23.78
CA THR A 152 -3.06 -13.59 -24.90
C THR A 152 -2.23 -12.40 -24.41
N MET A 153 -1.45 -11.79 -25.31
CA MET A 153 -0.69 -10.57 -24.99
C MET A 153 -1.59 -9.45 -24.46
N GLN A 154 -2.83 -9.34 -24.95
CA GLN A 154 -3.77 -8.34 -24.46
C GLN A 154 -4.23 -8.63 -23.02
N GLU A 155 -4.52 -9.89 -22.69
CA GLU A 155 -4.87 -10.30 -21.32
C GLU A 155 -3.71 -10.08 -20.35
N LEU A 156 -2.46 -10.33 -20.77
CA LEU A 156 -1.28 -10.02 -19.96
C LEU A 156 -1.14 -8.51 -19.72
N LYS A 157 -1.30 -7.68 -20.75
CA LYS A 157 -1.27 -6.21 -20.60
C LYS A 157 -2.35 -5.68 -19.67
N ASP A 158 -3.57 -6.19 -19.77
CA ASP A 158 -4.66 -5.75 -18.91
C ASP A 158 -4.49 -6.27 -17.47
N GLY A 159 -4.05 -7.52 -17.27
CA GLY A 159 -3.78 -8.07 -15.94
C GLY A 159 -2.59 -7.39 -15.23
N THR A 160 -1.52 -7.07 -15.95
CA THR A 160 -0.40 -6.29 -15.40
C THR A 160 -0.82 -4.88 -15.00
N LEU A 161 -1.58 -4.18 -15.85
CA LEU A 161 -2.10 -2.86 -15.54
C LEU A 161 -3.05 -2.90 -14.33
N GLU A 162 -3.87 -3.94 -14.21
CA GLU A 162 -4.76 -4.16 -13.06
C GLU A 162 -3.99 -4.38 -11.75
N LEU A 163 -2.93 -5.18 -11.77
CA LEU A 163 -2.05 -5.38 -10.60
C LEU A 163 -1.41 -4.07 -10.14
N ILE A 164 -0.87 -3.27 -11.07
CA ILE A 164 -0.30 -1.96 -10.76
C ILE A 164 -1.39 -1.05 -10.17
N PHE A 165 -2.56 -1.01 -10.79
CA PHE A 165 -3.70 -0.21 -10.32
C PHE A 165 -4.13 -0.53 -8.90
N ALA A 166 -4.25 -1.82 -8.58
CA ALA A 166 -4.66 -2.27 -7.25
C ALA A 166 -3.62 -1.94 -6.17
N ALA A 167 -2.34 -2.13 -6.46
CA ALA A 167 -1.24 -1.96 -5.49
C ALA A 167 -0.82 -0.50 -5.28
N TYR A 168 -1.12 0.39 -6.23
CA TYR A 168 -0.64 1.77 -6.29
C TYR A 168 -1.24 2.69 -5.22
N ALA A 169 -2.46 3.18 -5.44
CA ALA A 169 -2.97 4.32 -4.68
C ALA A 169 -3.30 3.94 -3.22
N THR A 170 -3.77 2.70 -3.00
CA THR A 170 -4.18 2.22 -1.67
C THR A 170 -2.98 2.03 -0.73
N THR A 171 -1.91 1.42 -1.21
CA THR A 171 -0.66 1.24 -0.45
C THR A 171 0.04 2.57 -0.23
N ALA A 172 0.03 3.49 -1.21
CA ALA A 172 0.63 4.82 -1.06
C ALA A 172 -0.08 5.64 0.02
N SER A 173 -1.42 5.58 0.04
CA SER A 173 -2.28 6.17 1.06
C SER A 173 -1.98 5.62 2.45
N ALA A 174 -1.95 4.30 2.62
CA ALA A 174 -1.66 3.66 3.90
C ALA A 174 -0.23 3.95 4.38
N SER A 175 0.76 3.98 3.47
CA SER A 175 2.16 4.31 3.78
C SER A 175 2.30 5.76 4.25
N THR A 176 1.63 6.69 3.57
CA THR A 176 1.63 8.11 3.96
C THR A 176 0.96 8.31 5.31
N SER A 177 -0.14 7.59 5.56
CA SER A 177 -0.86 7.63 6.83
C SER A 177 -0.03 7.05 7.97
N LEU A 178 0.69 5.96 7.72
CA LEU A 178 1.66 5.38 8.67
C LEU A 178 2.74 6.41 9.04
N ILE A 179 3.40 7.03 8.06
CA ILE A 179 4.43 8.05 8.31
C ILE A 179 3.86 9.23 9.10
N MET A 180 2.67 9.70 8.73
CA MET A 180 1.99 10.79 9.45
C MET A 180 1.71 10.43 10.91
N GLN A 181 1.23 9.21 11.20
CA GLN A 181 0.93 8.78 12.56
C GLN A 181 2.20 8.56 13.39
N LEU A 182 3.26 8.02 12.81
CA LEU A 182 4.55 7.91 13.49
C LEU A 182 5.16 9.29 13.82
N LEU A 183 4.98 10.29 12.93
CA LEU A 183 5.36 11.68 13.21
C LEU A 183 4.54 12.30 14.36
N LYS A 184 3.22 12.06 14.39
CA LYS A 184 2.32 12.59 15.43
C LYS A 184 2.52 11.94 16.80
N HIS A 185 3.00 10.70 16.82
CA HIS A 185 3.09 9.87 18.03
C HIS A 185 4.51 9.30 18.23
N PRO A 186 5.50 10.13 18.62
CA PRO A 186 6.88 9.67 18.86
C PRO A 186 6.97 8.51 19.88
N VAL A 187 6.09 8.48 20.87
CA VAL A 187 6.00 7.40 21.86
C VAL A 187 5.65 6.05 21.20
N VAL A 188 4.79 6.05 20.17
CA VAL A 188 4.46 4.84 19.41
C VAL A 188 5.68 4.39 18.60
N LEU A 189 6.40 5.33 17.98
CA LEU A 189 7.63 5.02 17.25
C LEU A 189 8.71 4.44 18.17
N GLU A 190 8.85 4.95 19.39
CA GLU A 190 9.82 4.39 20.34
C GLU A 190 9.44 3.00 20.83
N LYS A 191 8.16 2.76 21.12
CA LYS A 191 7.65 1.42 21.50
C LYS A 191 7.82 0.41 20.35
N LEU A 192 7.73 0.84 19.09
CA LEU A 192 8.11 0.03 17.93
C LEU A 192 9.61 -0.29 17.93
N ARG A 193 10.47 0.71 18.14
CA ARG A 193 11.92 0.48 18.23
C ARG A 193 12.30 -0.45 19.37
N GLU A 194 11.63 -0.37 20.51
CA GLU A 194 11.77 -1.34 21.62
C GLU A 194 11.43 -2.76 21.18
N GLU A 195 10.31 -2.96 20.48
CA GLU A 195 9.94 -4.27 19.93
C GLU A 195 11.03 -4.79 18.97
N LEU A 196 11.51 -3.95 18.05
CA LEU A 196 12.57 -4.32 17.11
C LEU A 196 13.89 -4.67 17.81
N ARG A 197 14.24 -3.98 18.90
CA ARG A 197 15.42 -4.32 19.72
C ARG A 197 15.25 -5.67 20.40
N ASN A 198 14.08 -5.94 20.96
CA ASN A 198 13.79 -7.20 21.64
C ASN A 198 13.79 -8.41 20.70
N THR A 199 13.44 -8.22 19.43
CA THR A 199 13.51 -9.28 18.40
C THR A 199 14.85 -9.38 17.69
N GLY A 200 15.84 -8.55 18.06
CA GLY A 200 17.14 -8.52 17.40
C GLY A 200 17.10 -8.02 15.96
N LEU A 201 16.08 -7.24 15.58
CA LEU A 201 16.04 -6.55 14.29
C LEU A 201 16.73 -5.18 14.36
N LEU A 202 16.72 -4.54 15.53
CA LEU A 202 17.44 -3.31 15.80
C LEU A 202 18.54 -3.59 16.82
N HIS A 203 19.80 -3.49 16.38
CA HIS A 203 20.95 -3.65 17.26
C HIS A 203 21.45 -2.27 17.70
N ASN A 204 21.80 -2.12 18.98
CA ASN A 204 22.30 -0.86 19.55
C ASN A 204 23.49 -0.30 18.74
N GLY A 205 23.22 0.61 17.80
CA GLY A 205 24.25 1.26 16.99
C GLY A 205 24.72 0.49 15.76
N CYS A 206 24.07 -0.61 15.35
CA CYS A 206 24.44 -1.30 14.12
C CYS A 206 23.22 -1.47 13.20
N LEU A 207 23.31 -0.87 12.01
CA LEU A 207 22.49 -1.21 10.86
C LEU A 207 22.94 -2.58 10.37
N CYS A 208 22.56 -3.65 11.06
CA CYS A 208 22.75 -4.97 10.51
C CYS A 208 21.93 -5.02 9.21
N GLU A 209 22.61 -5.12 8.07
CA GLU A 209 22.02 -5.43 6.77
C GLU A 209 21.53 -6.88 6.76
N GLY A 210 20.65 -7.22 7.70
CA GLY A 210 20.03 -8.52 7.80
C GLY A 210 18.82 -8.57 6.89
N ALA A 211 18.78 -9.56 6.00
CA ALA A 211 17.56 -9.89 5.26
C ALA A 211 16.44 -10.24 6.25
N LEU A 212 15.31 -9.55 6.15
CA LEU A 212 14.13 -9.86 6.96
C LEU A 212 13.63 -11.27 6.64
N GLN A 213 13.26 -12.00 7.70
CA GLN A 213 12.57 -13.28 7.59
C GLN A 213 11.08 -13.08 7.85
N LEU A 214 10.24 -13.79 7.10
CA LEU A 214 8.79 -13.60 7.14
C LEU A 214 8.21 -13.94 8.52
N GLU A 215 8.75 -14.97 9.17
CA GLU A 215 8.41 -15.39 10.53
C GLU A 215 8.69 -14.27 11.53
N THR A 216 9.87 -13.65 11.44
CA THR A 216 10.24 -12.55 12.33
C THR A 216 9.29 -11.37 12.15
N VAL A 217 8.97 -10.98 10.91
CA VAL A 217 8.02 -9.89 10.63
C VAL A 217 6.61 -10.21 11.14
N HIS A 218 6.19 -11.47 11.10
CA HIS A 218 4.92 -11.93 11.67
C HIS A 218 4.91 -11.98 13.20
N SER A 219 6.07 -12.10 13.84
CA SER A 219 6.17 -12.13 15.30
C SER A 219 6.04 -10.75 15.97
N LEU A 220 6.18 -9.66 15.21
CA LEU A 220 6.09 -8.27 15.69
C LEU A 220 4.64 -7.87 15.98
N HIS A 221 4.20 -8.15 17.20
CA HIS A 221 2.82 -7.99 17.65
C HIS A 221 2.40 -6.53 17.81
N TYR A 222 3.26 -5.68 18.34
CA TYR A 222 2.97 -4.26 18.50
C TYR A 222 2.95 -3.56 17.15
N LEU A 223 3.88 -3.92 16.23
CA LEU A 223 3.80 -3.48 14.85
C LEU A 223 2.47 -3.87 14.18
N ASP A 224 1.97 -5.08 14.41
CA ASP A 224 0.63 -5.48 13.93
C ASP A 224 -0.47 -4.54 14.46
N CYS A 225 -0.38 -4.15 15.72
CA CYS A 225 -1.32 -3.23 16.35
C CYS A 225 -1.26 -1.84 15.71
N VAL A 226 -0.06 -1.32 15.45
CA VAL A 226 0.15 -0.04 14.76
C VAL A 226 -0.45 -0.06 13.36
N ILE A 227 -0.13 -1.08 12.55
CA ILE A 227 -0.66 -1.18 11.19
C ILE A 227 -2.18 -1.29 11.21
N LYS A 228 -2.76 -2.02 12.18
CA LYS A 228 -4.22 -2.10 12.31
C LYS A 228 -4.85 -0.75 12.62
N GLU A 229 -4.26 0.02 13.54
CA GLU A 229 -4.81 1.32 13.91
C GLU A 229 -4.69 2.36 12.79
N VAL A 230 -3.58 2.33 12.04
CA VAL A 230 -3.43 3.15 10.83
C VAL A 230 -4.55 2.86 9.84
N LEU A 231 -4.83 1.57 9.58
CA LEU A 231 -5.87 1.16 8.63
C LEU A 231 -7.29 1.39 9.15
N ARG A 232 -7.52 1.41 10.47
CA ARG A 232 -8.81 1.77 11.07
C ARG A 232 -9.12 3.24 10.81
N LEU A 233 -8.20 4.13 11.22
CA LEU A 233 -8.39 5.59 11.15
C LEU A 233 -8.27 6.14 9.72
N PHE A 234 -7.37 5.58 8.93
CA PHE A 234 -7.07 6.04 7.57
C PHE A 234 -7.26 4.90 6.58
N THR A 235 -8.46 4.34 6.53
CA THR A 235 -8.82 3.30 5.56
C THR A 235 -8.66 3.84 4.13
N PRO A 236 -7.73 3.33 3.30
CA PRO A 236 -7.43 3.95 2.01
C PRO A 236 -8.63 4.08 1.07
N ILE A 237 -9.54 3.10 1.10
CA ILE A 237 -10.80 3.09 0.35
C ILE A 237 -11.95 3.07 1.35
N SER A 238 -12.72 4.16 1.40
CA SER A 238 -13.76 4.37 2.42
C SER A 238 -14.96 3.42 2.31
N GLY A 239 -15.15 2.73 1.19
CA GLY A 239 -16.32 1.88 0.98
C GLY A 239 -16.42 1.30 -0.43
N GLY A 240 -17.56 0.70 -0.74
CA GLY A 240 -17.80 0.16 -2.08
C GLY A 240 -19.28 0.07 -2.43
N TYR A 241 -19.57 -0.10 -3.71
CA TYR A 241 -20.93 -0.15 -4.25
C TYR A 241 -21.33 -1.56 -4.66
N ARG A 242 -22.62 -1.89 -4.53
CA ARG A 242 -23.24 -3.11 -5.04
C ARG A 242 -24.56 -2.77 -5.72
N THR A 243 -24.82 -3.40 -6.87
CA THR A 243 -26.13 -3.33 -7.51
C THR A 243 -27.05 -4.41 -6.94
N VAL A 244 -28.24 -4.02 -6.53
CA VAL A 244 -29.25 -4.93 -5.98
C VAL A 244 -29.86 -5.75 -7.12
N LEU A 245 -29.61 -7.06 -7.13
CA LEU A 245 -30.08 -7.95 -8.19
C LEU A 245 -31.50 -8.47 -7.95
N GLN A 246 -31.94 -8.51 -6.70
CA GLN A 246 -33.25 -8.94 -6.26
C GLN A 246 -33.71 -8.06 -5.09
N THR A 247 -34.98 -7.66 -5.06
CA THR A 247 -35.54 -6.90 -3.95
C THR A 247 -35.44 -7.73 -2.66
N PHE A 248 -34.94 -7.13 -1.58
CA PHE A 248 -34.82 -7.78 -0.28
C PHE A 248 -35.19 -6.80 0.85
N GLU A 249 -35.34 -7.31 2.06
CA GLU A 249 -35.60 -6.51 3.25
C GLU A 249 -34.34 -6.46 4.15
N LEU A 250 -34.02 -5.28 4.67
CA LEU A 250 -32.94 -5.05 5.62
C LEU A 250 -33.45 -4.13 6.73
N ASP A 251 -33.43 -4.59 7.97
CA ASP A 251 -33.90 -3.85 9.16
C ASP A 251 -35.29 -3.22 8.98
N GLY A 252 -36.22 -3.95 8.36
CA GLY A 252 -37.59 -3.49 8.09
C GLY A 252 -37.73 -2.58 6.86
N PHE A 253 -36.64 -2.26 6.17
CA PHE A 253 -36.66 -1.47 4.94
C PHE A 253 -36.60 -2.38 3.71
N GLN A 254 -37.54 -2.20 2.79
CA GLN A 254 -37.47 -2.84 1.48
C GLN A 254 -36.44 -2.14 0.60
N ILE A 255 -35.44 -2.88 0.13
CA ILE A 255 -34.40 -2.40 -0.78
C ILE A 255 -34.70 -2.91 -2.20
N PRO A 256 -35.14 -2.05 -3.13
CA PRO A 256 -35.58 -2.48 -4.46
C PRO A 256 -34.46 -2.98 -5.37
N LYS A 257 -34.80 -3.95 -6.22
CA LYS A 257 -33.97 -4.36 -7.36
C LYS A 257 -33.58 -3.14 -8.22
N GLY A 258 -32.31 -3.10 -8.63
CA GLY A 258 -31.74 -2.06 -9.49
C GLY A 258 -31.10 -0.90 -8.73
N TRP A 259 -31.34 -0.77 -7.42
CA TRP A 259 -30.67 0.23 -6.60
C TRP A 259 -29.17 -0.06 -6.45
N SER A 260 -28.40 1.00 -6.21
CA SER A 260 -27.01 0.89 -5.77
C SER A 260 -26.96 1.05 -4.25
N ILE A 261 -26.37 0.08 -3.57
CA ILE A 261 -26.08 0.16 -2.14
C ILE A 261 -24.60 0.48 -1.99
N MET A 262 -24.30 1.49 -1.17
CA MET A 262 -22.95 1.78 -0.72
C MET A 262 -22.78 1.24 0.70
N TYR A 263 -21.75 0.42 0.94
CA TYR A 263 -21.28 0.13 2.30
C TYR A 263 -20.08 1.02 2.60
N SER A 264 -20.02 1.55 3.82
CA SER A 264 -18.95 2.44 4.28
C SER A 264 -18.08 1.73 5.32
N ILE A 265 -16.84 1.42 4.94
CA ILE A 265 -15.84 0.87 5.86
C ILE A 265 -15.46 1.92 6.89
N ARG A 266 -15.25 3.17 6.42
CA ARG A 266 -14.89 4.29 7.28
C ARG A 266 -15.95 4.53 8.37
N ASP A 267 -17.21 4.69 7.97
CA ASP A 267 -18.26 4.98 8.94
C ASP A 267 -18.49 3.78 9.88
N THR A 268 -18.25 2.55 9.41
CA THR A 268 -18.26 1.37 10.29
C THR A 268 -17.14 1.46 11.34
N HIS A 269 -15.92 1.80 10.96
CA HIS A 269 -14.80 1.98 11.90
C HIS A 269 -15.00 3.16 12.87
N ASP A 270 -15.74 4.19 12.46
CA ASP A 270 -16.04 5.38 13.27
C ASP A 270 -17.22 5.16 14.24
N THR A 271 -18.15 4.26 13.91
CA THR A 271 -19.41 4.08 14.66
C THR A 271 -19.56 2.72 15.34
N ALA A 272 -18.67 1.76 15.06
CA ALA A 272 -18.73 0.45 15.69
C ALA A 272 -18.57 0.60 17.22
N PRO A 273 -19.49 0.00 18.01
CA PRO A 273 -19.54 0.22 19.46
C PRO A 273 -18.33 -0.35 20.21
N VAL A 274 -17.54 -1.18 19.55
CA VAL A 274 -16.33 -1.79 20.11
C VAL A 274 -15.15 -0.83 20.18
N PHE A 275 -15.09 0.17 19.29
CA PHE A 275 -14.01 1.16 19.28
C PHE A 275 -14.37 2.35 20.16
N LYS A 276 -13.56 2.57 21.20
CA LYS A 276 -13.66 3.74 22.07
C LYS A 276 -12.67 4.81 21.64
N ASP A 277 -13.03 6.08 21.89
CA ASP A 277 -12.21 7.25 21.54
C ASP A 277 -11.75 7.18 20.08
N VAL A 278 -12.72 7.10 19.16
CA VAL A 278 -12.53 6.67 17.76
C VAL A 278 -11.58 7.55 16.96
N ASP A 279 -11.38 8.80 17.35
CA ASP A 279 -10.46 9.75 16.70
C ASP A 279 -9.02 9.66 17.24
N THR A 280 -8.81 8.95 18.35
CA THR A 280 -7.49 8.78 18.97
C THR A 280 -6.72 7.64 18.29
N PHE A 281 -5.51 7.93 17.83
CA PHE A 281 -4.56 6.92 17.37
C PHE A 281 -4.00 6.14 18.56
N ASP A 282 -4.57 4.96 18.79
CA ASP A 282 -4.25 4.10 19.92
C ASP A 282 -4.01 2.66 19.44
N PRO A 283 -2.76 2.30 19.08
CA PRO A 283 -2.41 0.94 18.68
C PRO A 283 -2.76 -0.12 19.71
N ASP A 284 -2.63 0.17 21.01
CA ASP A 284 -2.82 -0.82 22.07
C ASP A 284 -4.26 -1.39 22.10
N ARG A 285 -5.22 -0.81 21.36
CA ARG A 285 -6.60 -1.32 21.22
C ARG A 285 -6.70 -2.67 20.56
N PHE A 286 -5.73 -2.97 19.70
CA PHE A 286 -5.60 -4.28 19.05
C PHE A 286 -4.67 -5.23 19.83
N GLY A 287 -4.12 -4.78 20.95
CA GLY A 287 -3.28 -5.58 21.84
C GLY A 287 -4.06 -6.73 22.47
N ARG A 288 -3.33 -7.73 22.99
CA ARG A 288 -3.93 -8.95 23.56
C ARG A 288 -4.97 -8.66 24.62
N ASP A 289 -4.74 -7.64 25.46
CA ASP A 289 -5.60 -7.30 26.60
C ASP A 289 -6.94 -6.66 26.20
N ARG A 290 -6.99 -5.96 25.05
CA ARG A 290 -8.21 -5.27 24.57
C ARG A 290 -8.88 -5.97 23.41
N SER A 291 -8.12 -6.37 22.39
CA SER A 291 -8.61 -7.09 21.20
C SER A 291 -9.94 -6.53 20.64
N GLU A 292 -10.09 -5.20 20.58
CA GLU A 292 -11.35 -4.54 20.20
C GLU A 292 -11.84 -4.96 18.79
N ASP A 293 -10.93 -5.39 17.92
CA ASP A 293 -11.24 -5.88 16.58
C ASP A 293 -11.85 -7.28 16.51
N LYS A 294 -11.80 -8.05 17.61
CA LYS A 294 -12.28 -9.44 17.66
C LYS A 294 -13.68 -9.57 18.22
N ASP A 295 -14.20 -8.53 18.86
CA ASP A 295 -15.57 -8.53 19.37
C ASP A 295 -16.52 -8.22 18.21
N GLY A 296 -17.24 -9.23 17.71
CA GLY A 296 -18.23 -9.09 16.65
C GLY A 296 -17.72 -9.27 15.21
N ARG A 297 -18.66 -9.40 14.27
CA ARG A 297 -18.38 -9.55 12.83
C ARG A 297 -18.41 -8.18 12.16
N PHE A 298 -17.48 -7.94 11.24
CA PHE A 298 -17.46 -6.74 10.41
C PHE A 298 -17.36 -5.41 11.18
N HIS A 299 -16.86 -5.40 12.42
CA HIS A 299 -16.50 -4.15 13.10
C HIS A 299 -15.15 -3.60 12.61
N TYR A 300 -14.21 -4.48 12.25
CA TYR A 300 -12.94 -4.12 11.65
C TYR A 300 -12.78 -4.78 10.28
N LEU A 301 -12.85 -3.97 9.22
CA LEU A 301 -12.88 -4.45 7.83
C LEU A 301 -12.14 -3.53 6.83
N PRO A 302 -10.89 -3.10 7.10
CA PRO A 302 -10.15 -2.20 6.19
C PRO A 302 -9.90 -2.78 4.80
N PHE A 303 -10.08 -4.09 4.64
CA PHE A 303 -9.94 -4.83 3.38
C PHE A 303 -11.29 -5.33 2.83
N GLY A 304 -12.40 -4.80 3.35
CA GLY A 304 -13.75 -5.27 3.06
C GLY A 304 -14.03 -6.67 3.59
N GLY A 305 -14.98 -7.37 2.96
CA GLY A 305 -15.39 -8.71 3.38
C GLY A 305 -16.17 -9.47 2.31
N GLY A 306 -16.46 -10.74 2.61
CA GLY A 306 -17.19 -11.65 1.74
C GLY A 306 -16.46 -11.95 0.42
N VAL A 307 -17.24 -12.24 -0.63
CA VAL A 307 -16.73 -12.62 -1.96
C VAL A 307 -16.01 -11.50 -2.71
N ARG A 308 -15.82 -10.32 -2.12
CA ARG A 308 -15.05 -9.20 -2.70
C ARG A 308 -14.02 -8.66 -1.71
N THR A 309 -13.60 -9.48 -0.75
CA THR A 309 -12.45 -9.16 0.13
C THR A 309 -11.23 -8.84 -0.73
N CYS A 310 -10.41 -7.89 -0.28
CA CYS A 310 -9.14 -7.58 -0.95
C CYS A 310 -8.24 -8.82 -1.00
N LEU A 311 -7.81 -9.19 -2.22
CA LEU A 311 -6.92 -10.32 -2.46
C LEU A 311 -5.48 -9.99 -2.03
N GLY A 312 -5.04 -8.75 -2.23
CA GLY A 312 -3.71 -8.26 -1.85
C GLY A 312 -3.54 -7.91 -0.36
N LYS A 313 -4.49 -8.26 0.52
CA LYS A 313 -4.47 -7.82 1.93
C LYS A 313 -3.22 -8.24 2.70
N HIS A 314 -2.68 -9.43 2.41
CA HIS A 314 -1.48 -9.94 3.08
C HIS A 314 -0.22 -9.24 2.56
N LEU A 315 -0.12 -9.02 1.25
CA LEU A 315 0.95 -8.24 0.64
C LEU A 315 0.96 -6.80 1.16
N ALA A 316 -0.20 -6.13 1.20
CA ALA A 316 -0.30 -4.75 1.69
C ALA A 316 0.16 -4.62 3.14
N LYS A 317 -0.25 -5.55 4.02
CA LYS A 317 0.22 -5.58 5.41
C LYS A 317 1.72 -5.84 5.50
N LEU A 318 2.25 -6.80 4.74
CA LEU A 318 3.68 -7.09 4.70
C LEU A 318 4.47 -5.85 4.28
N PHE A 319 4.05 -5.19 3.20
CA PHE A 319 4.67 -3.96 2.71
C PHE A 319 4.70 -2.87 3.79
N LEU A 320 3.57 -2.61 4.45
CA LEU A 320 3.48 -1.59 5.51
C LEU A 320 4.35 -1.94 6.73
N LYS A 321 4.42 -3.24 7.09
CA LYS A 321 5.30 -3.70 8.16
C LYS A 321 6.77 -3.48 7.82
N VAL A 322 7.21 -3.88 6.62
CA VAL A 322 8.59 -3.67 6.17
C VAL A 322 8.92 -2.19 6.12
N LEU A 323 8.00 -1.35 5.61
CA LEU A 323 8.18 0.09 5.60
C LEU A 323 8.33 0.66 7.02
N ALA A 324 7.49 0.22 7.97
CA ALA A 324 7.59 0.65 9.37
C ALA A 324 8.92 0.23 10.02
N ILE A 325 9.35 -1.01 9.79
CA ILE A 325 10.64 -1.54 10.28
C ILE A 325 11.79 -0.69 9.75
N GLU A 326 11.84 -0.48 8.43
CA GLU A 326 12.93 0.29 7.80
C GLU A 326 12.90 1.76 8.22
N LEU A 327 11.73 2.39 8.34
CA LEU A 327 11.59 3.75 8.88
C LEU A 327 12.10 3.85 10.33
N ALA A 328 11.68 2.92 11.19
CA ALA A 328 12.05 2.94 12.60
C ALA A 328 13.55 2.68 12.81
N SER A 329 14.16 1.85 11.96
CA SER A 329 15.56 1.41 12.06
C SER A 329 16.56 2.33 11.38
N THR A 330 16.19 3.00 10.28
CA THR A 330 17.20 3.65 9.39
C THR A 330 16.99 5.14 9.20
N SER A 331 15.84 5.68 9.65
CA SER A 331 15.43 7.04 9.32
C SER A 331 15.07 7.87 10.55
N ARG A 332 15.55 9.11 10.59
CA ARG A 332 14.94 10.21 11.35
C ARG A 332 14.15 11.05 10.36
N PHE A 333 12.95 11.48 10.73
CA PHE A 333 12.10 12.28 9.84
C PHE A 333 11.28 13.28 10.64
N GLU A 334 11.10 14.46 10.05
CA GLU A 334 10.49 15.61 10.70
C GLU A 334 9.49 16.30 9.78
N LEU A 335 8.39 16.79 10.36
CA LEU A 335 7.41 17.57 9.62
C LEU A 335 8.04 18.90 9.18
N ALA A 336 7.99 19.20 7.89
CA ALA A 336 8.57 20.41 7.34
C ALA A 336 7.60 21.62 7.38
N THR A 337 6.35 21.39 7.78
CA THR A 337 5.32 22.42 7.98
C THR A 337 5.06 22.65 9.46
N ARG A 338 4.41 23.77 9.79
CA ARG A 338 4.05 24.11 11.18
C ARG A 338 2.96 23.21 11.76
N THR A 339 2.10 22.68 10.91
CA THR A 339 0.92 21.90 11.30
C THR A 339 0.73 20.75 10.35
N PHE A 340 0.20 19.64 10.86
CA PHE A 340 -0.20 18.53 10.00
C PHE A 340 -1.33 18.96 9.05
N PRO A 341 -1.29 18.50 7.79
CA PRO A 341 -2.29 18.83 6.79
C PRO A 341 -3.65 18.19 7.08
N GLN A 342 -4.70 18.80 6.51
CA GLN A 342 -6.00 18.17 6.41
C GLN A 342 -5.92 16.95 5.48
N VAL A 343 -6.81 15.98 5.71
CA VAL A 343 -6.88 14.74 4.96
C VAL A 343 -8.13 14.74 4.09
N THR A 344 -7.97 14.50 2.78
CA THR A 344 -9.10 14.18 1.91
C THR A 344 -9.45 12.71 2.06
N LEU A 345 -10.74 12.39 1.98
CA LEU A 345 -11.27 11.04 2.19
C LEU A 345 -11.70 10.34 0.90
N VAL A 346 -11.73 11.07 -0.21
CA VAL A 346 -12.18 10.60 -1.53
C VAL A 346 -11.27 11.14 -2.63
N PRO A 347 -11.03 10.38 -3.72
CA PRO A 347 -11.43 8.97 -3.90
C PRO A 347 -10.58 7.99 -3.08
N VAL A 348 -9.41 8.42 -2.63
CA VAL A 348 -8.47 7.66 -1.80
C VAL A 348 -8.01 8.57 -0.66
N VAL A 349 -7.90 8.03 0.56
CA VAL A 349 -7.52 8.84 1.74
C VAL A 349 -6.09 9.36 1.62
N HIS A 350 -5.86 10.68 1.66
CA HIS A 350 -4.50 11.24 1.68
C HIS A 350 -4.45 12.69 2.20
N PRO A 351 -3.30 13.15 2.70
CA PRO A 351 -3.05 14.57 3.01
C PRO A 351 -3.18 15.49 1.80
N VAL A 352 -3.87 16.62 1.95
CA VAL A 352 -4.14 17.58 0.84
C VAL A 352 -2.86 18.20 0.25
N ASP A 353 -1.85 18.46 1.07
CA ASP A 353 -0.54 18.99 0.62
C ASP A 353 0.49 17.89 0.32
N GLY A 354 0.07 16.62 0.44
CA GLY A 354 0.90 15.44 0.28
C GLY A 354 1.85 15.13 1.45
N LEU A 355 1.70 15.80 2.61
CA LEU A 355 2.54 15.65 3.80
C LEU A 355 4.01 15.97 3.52
N LYS A 356 4.42 17.21 3.80
CA LYS A 356 5.80 17.67 3.60
C LYS A 356 6.70 17.23 4.75
N VAL A 357 7.69 16.39 4.46
CA VAL A 357 8.57 15.79 5.47
C VAL A 357 10.02 15.87 5.00
N LYS A 358 10.91 16.19 5.94
CA LYS A 358 12.36 16.08 5.76
C LYS A 358 12.83 14.77 6.36
N PHE A 359 13.52 13.94 5.56
CA PHE A 359 14.15 12.70 6.01
C PHE A 359 15.65 12.93 6.21
N PHE A 360 16.20 12.19 7.16
CA PHE A 360 17.62 12.13 7.49
C PHE A 360 18.00 10.67 7.63
N GLY A 361 19.07 10.25 6.94
CA GLY A 361 19.66 8.94 7.21
C GLY A 361 20.23 8.90 8.62
N LEU A 362 20.02 7.80 9.34
CA LEU A 362 20.75 7.55 10.57
C LEU A 362 22.15 7.09 10.18
N ASP A 363 23.14 7.99 10.22
CA ASP A 363 24.53 7.55 10.16
C ASP A 363 24.78 6.60 11.34
N SER A 364 25.55 5.53 11.11
CA SER A 364 25.84 4.44 12.06
C SER A 364 26.42 4.90 13.42
N ASN A 365 26.71 6.19 13.58
CA ASN A 365 27.32 6.80 14.74
C ASN A 365 26.44 7.83 15.49
N GLN A 366 25.18 8.06 15.10
CA GLN A 366 24.31 9.09 15.72
C GLN A 366 22.92 8.58 16.14
N ASN A 367 22.85 7.43 16.81
CA ASN A 367 21.63 6.97 17.48
C ASN A 367 21.30 7.76 18.77
N GLU A 368 21.59 9.06 18.81
CA GLU A 368 21.05 9.94 19.84
C GLU A 368 19.79 10.60 19.30
N ILE A 369 18.63 10.14 19.78
CA ILE A 369 17.42 10.95 19.76
C ILE A 369 17.76 12.15 20.65
N LEU A 370 18.11 13.29 20.04
CA LEU A 370 18.34 14.54 20.76
C LEU A 370 17.12 14.77 21.66
N THR A 371 17.34 14.69 22.97
CA THR A 371 16.29 14.96 23.94
C THR A 371 15.84 16.42 23.78
N GLU A 372 14.56 16.72 24.06
CA GLU A 372 13.90 18.02 23.81
C GLU A 372 14.70 19.27 24.26
N ARG A 373 15.69 19.12 25.15
CA ARG A 373 16.59 20.19 25.58
C ARG A 373 17.54 20.71 24.50
N GLU A 374 17.97 19.88 23.54
CA GLU A 374 18.98 20.28 22.55
C GLU A 374 18.35 20.90 21.30
N ALA A 375 17.11 20.53 20.97
CA ALA A 375 16.34 21.17 19.89
C ALA A 375 16.04 22.67 20.19
N MET A 376 15.87 23.03 21.47
CA MET A 376 15.63 24.41 21.89
C MET A 376 16.88 25.30 21.84
N LEU A 377 18.09 24.72 21.89
CA LEU A 377 19.35 25.48 21.88
C LEU A 377 19.89 25.74 20.47
N GLY A 378 19.45 24.98 19.46
CA GLY A 378 19.81 25.19 18.05
C GLY A 378 18.96 26.26 17.32
N ALA A 379 17.89 26.76 17.94
CA ALA A 379 16.97 27.74 17.34
C ALA A 379 17.34 29.21 17.64
N THR A 380 18.44 29.45 18.33
CA THR A 380 18.98 30.80 18.59
C THR A 380 20.47 30.86 18.24
N VAL A 381 20.77 30.90 16.93
CA VAL A 381 21.87 31.67 16.33
C VAL A 381 21.43 32.14 14.95
#